data_AF-A0A662UUQ3-F1
#
_entry.id   AF-A0A662UUQ3-F1
#
_cell.length_a   1.000
_cell.length_b   1.000
_cell.length_c   1.000
_cell.angle_alpha   90.00
_cell.angle_beta   90.00
_cell.angle_gamma   90.00
#
_symmetry.space_group_name_H-M   'P 1'
#
loop_
_entity.id
_entity.type
_entity.pdbx_description
1 polymer ?
#
loop_
_entity_poly.entity_id
_entity_poly.type
_entity_poly.pdbx_seq_one_letter_code
_entity_poly.pdbx_strand_id
1 'polypeptide(L)'
;MASPVKDGQVALQGICARICDELRYTQSLDYAFTKLESWISELRSGSYGGNFMELGAELIDCVKDELIPIMANYSYEEVEALLRSPRFRTLSLFKAKLLELAREAEGRRAKPITRERYPLPPTAKERLYTAPRHGVSRRRGVLSRILGELRTAVAMLMIAMIVAAVVAAVLLR
;
A
#
# COMPACT_ATOMS: atom_id res chain seq x y z
N MET A 1 -3.75 -17.44 -18.47
CA MET A 1 -2.68 -17.86 -17.54
C MET A 1 -1.95 -16.60 -17.09
N ALA A 2 -2.21 -16.15 -15.85
CA ALA A 2 -1.48 -15.04 -15.25
C ALA A 2 -0.08 -15.53 -14.85
N SER A 3 0.95 -14.70 -15.08
CA SER A 3 2.33 -15.07 -14.86
C SER A 3 2.67 -14.89 -13.37
N PRO A 4 3.21 -15.90 -12.67
CA PRO A 4 3.47 -15.85 -11.22
C PRO A 4 4.41 -14.71 -10.80
N VAL A 5 5.23 -14.22 -11.73
CA VAL A 5 6.13 -13.06 -11.54
C VAL A 5 5.35 -11.76 -11.35
N LYS A 6 4.23 -11.58 -12.06
CA LYS A 6 3.39 -10.37 -11.92
C LYS A 6 2.63 -10.35 -10.60
N ASP A 7 2.17 -11.52 -10.14
CA ASP A 7 1.44 -11.64 -8.87
C ASP A 7 2.36 -11.40 -7.66
N GLY A 8 3.62 -11.84 -7.75
CA GLY A 8 4.67 -11.57 -6.76
C GLY A 8 5.01 -10.09 -6.59
N GLN A 9 5.18 -9.36 -7.70
CA GLN A 9 5.47 -7.91 -7.67
C GLN A 9 4.30 -7.08 -7.13
N VAL A 10 3.05 -7.45 -7.45
CA VAL A 10 1.86 -6.77 -6.92
C VAL A 10 1.75 -6.98 -5.40
N ALA A 11 2.07 -8.18 -4.92
CA ALA A 11 2.12 -8.45 -3.49
C ALA A 11 3.21 -7.63 -2.78
N LEU A 12 4.42 -7.54 -3.37
CA LEU A 12 5.53 -6.75 -2.82
C LEU A 12 5.18 -5.26 -2.74
N GLN A 13 4.56 -4.68 -3.77
CA GLN A 13 4.09 -3.29 -3.74
C GLN A 13 3.07 -3.06 -2.62
N GLY A 14 2.13 -3.99 -2.42
CA GLY A 14 1.14 -3.92 -1.35
C GLY A 14 1.74 -4.06 0.06
N ILE A 15 2.85 -4.80 0.20
CA ILE A 15 3.62 -4.88 1.45
C ILE A 15 4.37 -3.57 1.68
N CYS A 16 5.10 -3.08 0.67
CA CYS A 16 5.86 -1.84 0.78
C CYS A 16 4.98 -0.65 1.18
N ALA A 17 3.83 -0.46 0.54
CA ALA A 17 2.90 0.61 0.89
C ALA A 17 2.46 0.55 2.36
N ARG A 18 2.24 -0.66 2.90
CA ARG A 18 1.89 -0.85 4.31
C ARG A 18 3.04 -0.49 5.25
N ILE A 19 4.26 -0.93 4.93
CA ILE A 19 5.44 -0.61 5.75
C ILE A 19 5.73 0.89 5.70
N CYS A 20 5.73 1.51 4.53
CA CYS A 20 5.93 2.96 4.40
C CYS A 20 4.92 3.74 5.24
N ASP A 21 3.64 3.35 5.22
CA ASP A 21 2.61 4.03 6.03
C ASP A 21 2.87 3.85 7.54
N GLU A 22 3.38 2.70 7.99
CA GLU A 22 3.78 2.49 9.40
C GLU A 22 5.05 3.28 9.78
N LEU A 23 6.07 3.29 8.91
CA LEU A 23 7.33 3.99 9.15
C LEU A 23 7.16 5.51 9.10
N ARG A 24 6.24 6.01 8.28
CA ARG A 24 5.90 7.43 8.16
C ARG A 24 5.51 8.06 9.49
N TYR A 25 4.93 7.31 10.41
CA TYR A 25 4.58 7.80 11.75
C TYR A 25 5.54 7.32 12.85
N THR A 26 6.45 6.39 12.54
CA THR A 26 7.44 5.87 13.49
C THR A 26 8.60 6.83 13.66
N GLN A 27 9.13 6.95 14.88
CA GLN A 27 10.33 7.75 15.20
C GLN A 27 11.46 6.92 15.84
N SER A 28 11.21 5.65 16.13
CA SER A 28 12.17 4.75 16.76
C SER A 28 12.71 3.75 15.75
N LEU A 29 14.04 3.62 15.71
CA LEU A 29 14.71 2.63 14.87
C LEU A 29 14.40 1.19 15.30
N ASP A 30 14.21 0.97 16.61
CA ASP A 30 13.88 -0.34 17.19
C ASP A 30 12.61 -0.95 16.58
N TYR A 31 11.56 -0.12 16.47
CA TYR A 31 10.30 -0.54 15.88
C TYR A 31 10.36 -0.62 14.37
N ALA A 32 11.05 0.33 13.72
CA ALA A 32 11.27 0.25 12.28
C ALA A 32 11.93 -1.10 11.92
N PHE A 33 12.94 -1.52 12.67
CA PHE A 33 13.61 -2.81 12.51
C PHE A 33 12.72 -3.99 12.88
N THR A 34 11.88 -3.87 13.91
CA THR A 34 10.93 -4.93 14.26
C THR A 34 9.91 -5.16 13.13
N LYS A 35 9.42 -4.09 12.50
CA LYS A 35 8.51 -4.19 11.36
C LYS A 35 9.19 -4.79 10.15
N LEU A 36 10.42 -4.36 9.84
CA LEU A 36 11.18 -4.95 8.74
C LEU A 36 11.54 -6.41 8.99
N GLU A 37 11.95 -6.79 10.21
CA GLU A 37 12.20 -8.19 10.59
C GLU A 37 10.95 -9.05 10.35
N SER A 38 9.78 -8.59 10.77
CA SER A 38 8.50 -9.31 10.57
C SER A 38 8.21 -9.51 9.08
N TRP A 39 8.23 -8.44 8.29
CA TRP A 39 7.87 -8.51 6.87
C TRP A 39 8.90 -9.27 6.02
N ILE A 40 10.19 -9.13 6.30
CA ILE A 40 11.22 -9.92 5.63
C ILE A 40 11.09 -11.39 6.02
N SER A 41 10.81 -11.72 7.28
CA SER A 41 10.53 -13.10 7.69
C SER A 41 9.30 -13.68 6.96
N GLU A 42 8.25 -12.88 6.77
CA GLU A 42 7.10 -13.27 5.96
C GLU A 42 7.47 -13.55 4.50
N LEU A 43 8.31 -12.71 3.87
CA LEU A 43 8.83 -12.96 2.52
C LEU A 43 9.54 -14.31 2.39
N ARG A 44 10.26 -14.74 3.43
CA ARG A 44 10.93 -16.04 3.46
C ARG A 44 9.96 -17.22 3.45
N SER A 45 8.81 -17.06 4.10
CA SER A 45 7.80 -18.10 4.27
C SER A 45 6.73 -18.11 3.18
N GLY A 46 6.54 -16.99 2.46
CA GLY A 46 5.49 -16.84 1.47
C GLY A 46 5.91 -17.25 0.06
N SER A 47 4.93 -17.66 -0.74
CA SER A 47 5.12 -18.03 -2.15
C SER A 47 5.07 -16.80 -3.06
N TYR A 48 5.98 -15.85 -2.85
CA TYR A 48 6.00 -14.57 -3.58
C TYR A 48 6.66 -14.64 -4.96
N GLY A 49 7.20 -15.80 -5.37
CA GLY A 49 7.80 -15.98 -6.69
C GLY A 49 9.03 -15.10 -6.90
N GLY A 50 10.16 -15.49 -6.32
CA GLY A 50 11.44 -14.77 -6.43
C GLY A 50 12.46 -15.30 -5.43
N ASN A 51 13.72 -14.90 -5.57
CA ASN A 51 14.74 -15.22 -4.58
C ASN A 51 14.48 -14.39 -3.32
N PHE A 52 14.45 -15.03 -2.14
CA PHE A 52 14.27 -14.37 -0.85
C PHE A 52 15.23 -13.19 -0.63
N MET A 53 16.50 -13.33 -1.02
CA MET A 53 17.50 -12.27 -0.87
C MET A 53 17.22 -11.09 -1.82
N GLU A 54 16.71 -11.34 -3.02
CA GLU A 54 16.35 -10.28 -3.96
C GLU A 54 15.12 -9.53 -3.45
N LEU A 55 14.06 -10.25 -3.07
CA LEU A 55 12.82 -9.66 -2.56
C LEU A 55 13.04 -8.87 -1.26
N GLY A 56 13.90 -9.37 -0.36
CA GLY A 56 14.25 -8.65 0.86
C GLY A 56 15.06 -7.37 0.58
N ALA A 57 15.96 -7.40 -0.39
CA ALA A 57 16.69 -6.21 -0.83
C ALA A 57 15.76 -5.18 -1.48
N GLU A 58 14.85 -5.62 -2.36
CA GLU A 58 13.84 -4.77 -2.99
C GLU A 58 12.90 -4.14 -1.95
N LEU A 59 12.51 -4.89 -0.92
CA LEU A 59 11.68 -4.36 0.16
C LEU A 59 12.39 -3.24 0.93
N ILE A 60 13.68 -3.43 1.26
CA ILE A 60 14.50 -2.41 1.94
C ILE A 60 14.64 -1.18 1.05
N ASP A 61 14.91 -1.36 -0.25
CA ASP A 61 15.01 -0.25 -1.20
C ASP A 61 13.69 0.50 -1.34
N CYS A 62 12.56 -0.19 -1.24
CA CYS A 62 11.23 0.41 -1.34
C CYS A 62 10.88 1.29 -0.12
N VAL A 63 11.38 0.96 1.06
CA VAL A 63 11.08 1.70 2.30
C VAL A 63 12.17 2.70 2.71
N LYS A 64 13.29 2.75 1.97
CA LYS A 64 14.49 3.49 2.37
C LYS A 64 14.22 4.97 2.65
N ASP A 65 13.33 5.61 1.88
CA ASP A 65 13.05 7.04 2.00
C ASP A 65 12.37 7.39 3.33
N GLU A 66 11.63 6.44 3.92
CA GLU A 66 11.04 6.57 5.27
C GLU A 66 12.01 6.09 6.36
N LEU A 67 12.91 5.16 6.04
CA LEU A 67 13.87 4.57 6.98
C LEU A 67 15.08 5.49 7.25
N ILE A 68 15.62 6.15 6.22
CA ILE A 68 16.78 7.04 6.31
C ILE A 68 16.56 8.18 7.34
N PRO A 69 15.44 8.93 7.31
CA PRO A 69 15.20 9.98 8.31
C PRO A 69 15.08 9.45 9.75
N ILE A 70 14.66 8.19 9.93
CA ILE A 70 14.63 7.54 11.25
C ILE A 70 16.06 7.20 11.70
N MET A 71 16.84 6.57 10.81
CA MET A 71 18.25 6.21 11.05
C MET A 71 19.12 7.43 11.36
N ALA A 72 18.84 8.59 10.77
CA ALA A 72 19.57 9.84 11.02
C ALA A 72 19.50 10.34 12.48
N ASN A 73 18.67 9.73 13.33
CA ASN A 73 18.66 9.97 14.78
C ASN A 73 19.68 9.11 15.56
N TYR A 74 20.40 8.21 14.90
CA TYR A 74 21.26 7.21 15.51
C TYR A 74 22.64 7.23 14.84
N SER A 75 23.69 6.88 15.60
CA SER A 75 25.03 6.72 15.04
C SER A 75 25.13 5.43 14.22
N TYR A 76 26.10 5.37 13.31
CA TYR A 76 26.40 4.15 12.55
C TYR A 76 26.64 2.94 13.48
N GLU A 77 27.35 3.13 14.59
CA GLU A 77 27.64 2.10 15.58
C GLU A 77 26.39 1.63 16.32
N GLU A 78 25.45 2.53 16.62
CA GLU A 78 24.17 2.18 17.24
C GLU A 78 23.31 1.32 16.30
N VAL A 79 23.26 1.69 15.01
CA VAL A 79 22.58 0.90 13.98
C VAL A 79 23.25 -0.47 13.85
N GLU A 80 24.59 -0.53 13.83
CA GLU A 80 25.32 -1.78 13.75
C GLU A 80 25.08 -2.67 14.97
N ALA A 81 25.09 -2.11 16.18
CA ALA A 81 24.83 -2.82 17.41
C ALA A 81 23.42 -3.43 17.44
N LEU A 82 22.40 -2.69 16.97
CA LEU A 82 21.05 -3.21 16.82
C LEU A 82 21.02 -4.40 15.86
N LEU A 83 21.65 -4.32 14.68
CA LEU A 83 21.67 -5.42 13.70
C LEU A 83 22.42 -6.67 14.17
N ARG A 84 23.30 -6.55 15.18
CA ARG A 84 23.95 -7.70 15.85
C ARG A 84 23.02 -8.38 16.87
N SER A 85 21.93 -7.75 17.26
CA SER A 85 20.96 -8.32 18.20
C SER A 85 20.32 -9.59 17.63
N PRO A 86 20.22 -10.68 18.42
CA PRO A 86 19.51 -11.90 18.00
C PRO A 86 18.05 -11.68 17.60
N ARG A 87 17.43 -10.58 18.06
CA ARG A 87 16.06 -10.21 17.71
C ARG A 87 15.89 -9.92 16.21
N PHE A 88 16.93 -9.43 15.55
CA PHE A 88 16.89 -9.03 14.14
C PHE A 88 17.63 -10.01 13.25
N ARG A 89 17.45 -11.31 13.50
CA ARG A 89 18.22 -12.36 12.84
C ARG A 89 17.98 -12.37 11.33
N THR A 90 16.76 -12.18 10.87
CA THR A 90 16.42 -12.23 9.43
C THR A 90 16.85 -10.94 8.73
N LEU A 91 16.62 -9.80 9.37
CA LEU A 91 17.03 -8.48 8.90
C LEU A 91 18.57 -8.37 8.82
N SER A 92 19.29 -9.04 9.73
CA SER A 92 20.76 -9.07 9.74
C SER A 92 21.37 -9.72 8.48
N LEU A 93 20.60 -10.53 7.74
CA LEU A 93 21.03 -11.04 6.43
C LEU A 93 21.25 -9.92 5.41
N PHE A 94 20.62 -8.76 5.63
CA PHE A 94 20.72 -7.55 4.82
C PHE A 94 21.57 -6.46 5.49
N LYS A 95 22.39 -6.83 6.49
CA LYS A 95 23.21 -5.91 7.28
C LYS A 95 24.01 -4.94 6.41
N ALA A 96 24.66 -5.42 5.34
CA ALA A 96 25.46 -4.56 4.47
C ALA A 96 24.64 -3.39 3.88
N LYS A 97 23.46 -3.70 3.31
CA LYS A 97 22.55 -2.69 2.74
C LYS A 97 22.02 -1.73 3.81
N LEU A 98 21.67 -2.23 5.00
CA LEU A 98 21.17 -1.37 6.08
C LEU A 98 22.26 -0.44 6.64
N LEU A 99 23.52 -0.88 6.67
CA LEU A 99 24.65 -0.04 7.07
C LEU A 99 25.03 0.98 5.99
N GLU A 100 24.84 0.68 4.70
CA GLU A 100 24.94 1.68 3.64
C GLU A 100 23.90 2.78 3.81
N LEU A 101 22.64 2.42 4.12
CA LEU A 101 21.59 3.40 4.43
C LEU A 101 21.91 4.21 5.69
N ALA A 102 22.51 3.61 6.71
CA ALA A 102 22.94 4.31 7.92
C ALA A 102 24.01 5.37 7.61
N ARG A 103 24.99 5.06 6.76
CA ARG A 103 25.98 6.05 6.28
C ARG A 103 25.34 7.16 5.46
N GLU A 104 24.37 6.83 4.61
CA GLU A 104 23.61 7.85 3.87
C GLU A 104 22.83 8.78 4.83
N ALA A 105 22.34 8.25 5.94
CA ALA A 105 21.54 8.98 6.90
C ALA A 105 22.32 10.06 7.67
N GLU A 106 23.64 9.92 7.85
CA GLU A 106 24.48 10.92 8.55
C GLU A 106 24.41 12.31 7.89
N GLY A 107 24.22 12.38 6.57
CA GLY A 107 24.09 13.62 5.82
C GLY A 107 22.65 14.15 5.68
N ARG A 108 21.66 13.50 6.32
CA ARG A 108 20.24 13.76 6.10
C ARG A 108 19.60 14.42 7.33
N ARG A 109 18.50 15.13 7.09
CA ARG A 109 17.70 15.70 8.18
C ARG A 109 17.00 14.58 8.94
N ALA A 110 17.32 14.45 10.22
CA ALA A 110 16.67 13.50 11.11
C ALA A 110 15.18 13.83 11.31
N LYS A 111 14.39 12.77 11.42
CA LYS A 111 12.98 12.87 11.78
C LYS A 111 12.86 13.26 13.25
N PRO A 112 12.13 14.33 13.60
CA PRO A 112 12.06 14.79 14.98
C PRO A 112 11.46 13.71 15.89
N ILE A 113 12.14 13.42 17.00
CA ILE A 113 11.65 12.54 18.06
C ILE A 113 10.73 13.38 18.97
N THR A 114 9.43 13.30 18.74
CA THR A 114 8.44 13.87 19.66
C THR A 114 8.25 12.89 20.81
N ARG A 115 8.29 13.38 22.06
CA ARG A 115 8.00 12.56 23.26
C ARG A 115 6.56 12.01 23.31
N GLU A 116 5.72 12.40 22.37
CA GLU A 116 4.41 11.80 22.16
C GLU A 116 4.61 10.32 21.78
N ARG A 117 4.09 9.43 22.63
CA ARG A 117 4.03 7.97 22.38
C ARG A 117 3.65 7.74 20.92
N TYR A 118 4.32 6.78 20.26
CA TYR A 118 4.01 6.26 18.92
C TYR A 118 2.71 6.83 18.40
N PRO A 119 2.73 7.78 17.44
CA PRO A 119 1.51 8.17 16.80
C PRO A 119 0.90 6.85 16.31
N LEU A 120 -0.24 6.48 16.89
CA LEU A 120 -0.90 5.26 16.50
C LEU A 120 -1.05 5.34 14.98
N PRO A 121 -0.71 4.28 14.23
CA PRO A 121 -0.99 4.29 12.81
C PRO A 121 -2.45 4.72 12.65
N PRO A 122 -2.77 5.65 11.73
CA PRO A 122 -4.10 6.21 11.63
C PRO A 122 -5.09 5.06 11.61
N THR A 123 -6.04 5.11 12.53
CA THR A 123 -7.08 4.10 12.65
C THR A 123 -7.75 3.94 11.28
N ALA A 124 -8.37 2.78 11.00
CA ALA A 124 -9.09 2.59 9.74
C ALA A 124 -10.10 3.73 9.45
N LYS A 125 -10.61 4.38 10.51
CA LYS A 125 -11.44 5.59 10.43
C LYS A 125 -10.64 6.84 10.04
N GLU A 126 -9.44 7.07 10.57
CA GLU A 126 -8.58 8.21 10.21
C GLU A 126 -7.99 8.08 8.80
N ARG A 127 -7.65 6.87 8.35
CA ARG A 127 -7.24 6.61 6.95
C ARG A 127 -8.32 6.99 5.93
N LEU A 128 -9.59 6.92 6.33
CA LEU A 128 -10.73 7.37 5.52
C LEU A 128 -10.78 8.90 5.37
N TYR A 129 -10.15 9.66 6.28
CA TYR A 129 -10.09 11.12 6.24
C TYR A 129 -8.81 11.68 5.60
N THR A 130 -7.70 10.95 5.64
CA THR A 130 -6.39 11.39 5.08
C THR A 130 -6.01 10.73 3.76
N ALA A 131 -6.82 9.82 3.21
CA ALA A 131 -6.60 9.33 1.85
C ALA A 131 -6.49 10.53 0.88
N PRO A 132 -5.44 10.61 0.03
CA PRO A 132 -5.46 11.54 -1.08
C PRO A 132 -6.75 11.27 -1.86
N ARG A 133 -7.47 12.33 -2.27
CA ARG A 133 -8.64 12.26 -3.15
C ARG A 133 -8.23 11.65 -4.51
N HIS A 134 -7.96 10.36 -4.53
CA HIS A 134 -7.72 9.56 -5.71
C HIS A 134 -8.58 8.31 -5.59
N GLY A 135 -9.73 8.38 -6.26
CA GLY A 135 -10.42 7.17 -6.69
C GLY A 135 -11.54 6.65 -5.80
N VAL A 136 -12.27 7.50 -5.06
CA VAL A 136 -13.66 7.14 -4.73
C VAL A 136 -14.52 7.31 -5.98
N SER A 137 -14.38 6.41 -6.95
CA SER A 137 -15.44 6.15 -7.93
C SER A 137 -15.13 4.90 -8.75
N ARG A 138 -15.51 3.72 -8.24
CA ARG A 138 -15.70 2.57 -9.15
C ARG A 138 -16.77 1.56 -8.76
N ARG A 139 -17.42 1.70 -7.59
CA ARG A 139 -18.58 0.86 -7.22
C ARG A 139 -19.93 1.57 -7.17
N ARG A 140 -19.99 2.91 -7.13
CA ARG A 140 -21.27 3.64 -7.30
C ARG A 140 -21.71 3.82 -8.75
N GLY A 141 -20.78 3.72 -9.72
CA GLY A 141 -21.09 3.89 -11.14
C GLY A 141 -21.85 2.73 -11.78
N VAL A 142 -21.83 1.54 -11.17
CA VAL A 142 -22.53 0.35 -11.72
C VAL A 142 -24.03 0.40 -11.40
N LEU A 143 -24.39 0.76 -10.15
CA LEU A 143 -25.81 0.87 -9.75
C LEU A 143 -26.52 2.05 -10.41
N SER A 144 -25.84 3.19 -10.60
CA SER A 144 -26.40 4.34 -11.32
C SER A 144 -26.51 4.10 -12.84
N ARG A 145 -25.63 3.30 -13.45
CA ARG A 145 -25.78 2.87 -14.84
C ARG A 145 -26.93 1.89 -15.03
N ILE A 146 -27.09 0.91 -14.13
CA ILE A 146 -28.22 -0.04 -14.19
C ILE A 146 -29.56 0.69 -14.02
N LEU A 147 -29.67 1.63 -13.07
CA LEU A 147 -30.89 2.44 -12.91
C LEU A 147 -31.12 3.42 -14.08
N GLY A 148 -30.05 3.91 -14.71
CA GLY A 148 -30.13 4.74 -15.92
C GLY A 148 -30.61 3.97 -17.15
N GLU A 149 -30.08 2.76 -17.36
CA GLU A 149 -30.47 1.85 -18.45
C GLU A 149 -31.91 1.33 -18.28
N LEU A 150 -32.36 1.11 -17.03
CA LEU A 150 -33.76 0.75 -16.77
C LEU A 150 -34.72 1.89 -17.14
N ARG A 151 -34.35 3.14 -16.84
CA ARG A 151 -35.17 4.32 -17.18
C ARG A 151 -35.25 4.56 -18.69
N THR A 152 -34.15 4.37 -19.42
CA THR A 152 -34.17 4.52 -20.89
C THR A 152 -34.93 3.39 -21.57
N ALA A 153 -34.83 2.16 -21.07
CA ALA A 153 -35.61 1.03 -21.57
C ALA A 153 -37.12 1.24 -21.38
N VAL A 154 -37.55 1.72 -20.20
CA VAL A 154 -38.97 2.03 -19.94
C VAL A 154 -39.47 3.19 -20.81
N ALA A 155 -38.67 4.24 -21.02
CA ALA A 155 -39.04 5.35 -21.89
C ALA A 155 -39.22 4.91 -23.34
N MET A 156 -38.33 4.06 -23.87
CA MET A 156 -38.46 3.48 -25.21
C MET A 156 -39.72 2.62 -25.35
N LEU A 157 -40.06 1.84 -24.31
CA LEU A 157 -41.25 0.98 -24.30
C LEU A 157 -42.54 1.81 -24.30
N MET A 158 -42.58 2.90 -23.53
CA MET A 158 -43.69 3.87 -23.53
C MET A 158 -43.88 4.50 -24.91
N ILE A 159 -42.79 4.94 -25.56
CA ILE A 159 -42.84 5.51 -26.91
C ILE A 159 -43.35 4.47 -27.92
N ALA A 160 -42.85 3.23 -27.86
CA ALA A 160 -43.30 2.15 -28.73
C ALA A 160 -44.81 1.86 -28.57
N MET A 161 -45.32 1.85 -27.34
CA MET A 161 -46.75 1.67 -27.08
C MET A 161 -47.59 2.82 -27.65
N ILE A 162 -47.12 4.06 -27.53
CA ILE A 162 -47.82 5.23 -28.09
C ILE A 162 -47.86 5.12 -29.63
N VAL A 163 -46.75 4.79 -30.28
CA VAL A 163 -46.69 4.62 -31.73
C VAL A 163 -47.62 3.47 -32.17
N ALA A 164 -47.60 2.34 -31.47
CA ALA A 164 -48.50 1.21 -31.76
C ALA A 164 -49.98 1.60 -31.61
N ALA A 165 -50.34 2.38 -30.59
CA ALA A 165 -51.70 2.88 -30.40
C ALA A 165 -52.13 3.83 -31.52
N VAL A 166 -51.23 4.72 -31.98
CA VAL A 166 -51.49 5.63 -33.11
C VAL A 166 -51.67 4.83 -34.40
N VAL A 167 -50.79 3.87 -34.69
CA VAL A 167 -50.89 3.01 -35.88
C VAL A 167 -52.18 2.19 -35.85
N ALA A 168 -52.54 1.60 -34.70
CA ALA A 168 -53.79 0.87 -34.55
C ALA A 168 -55.01 1.78 -34.78
N ALA A 169 -54.99 3.02 -34.26
CA ALA A 169 -56.04 4.00 -34.48
C ALA A 169 -56.16 4.47 -35.94
N VAL A 170 -55.05 4.48 -36.68
CA VAL A 170 -55.03 4.78 -38.13
C VAL A 170 -55.53 3.59 -38.96
N LEU A 171 -55.22 2.35 -38.57
CA LEU A 171 -55.67 1.13 -39.26
C LEU A 171 -57.12 0.75 -38.97
N LEU A 172 -57.70 1.27 -37.88
CA LEU A 172 -59.12 1.11 -37.54
C LEU A 172 -60.03 2.20 -38.15
N ARG A 173 -59.46 3.13 -38.92
CA ARG A 173 -60.18 4.03 -39.82
C ARG A 173 -60.15 3.49 -41.24
#